data_AF-A0A2E8ZVN5-F1
#
_entry.id   AF-A0A2E8ZVN5-F1
#
_cell.length_a   1.000
_cell.length_b   1.000
_cell.length_c   1.000
_cell.angle_alpha   90.00
_cell.angle_beta   90.00
_cell.angle_gamma   90.00
#
_symmetry.space_group_name_H-M   'P 1'
#
loop_
_entity.id
_entity.type
_entity.pdbx_description
1 polymer ?
#
loop_
_entity_poly.entity_id
_entity_poly.type
_entity_poly.pdbx_seq_one_letter_code
_entity_poly.pdbx_strand_id
1 'polypeptide(L)'
;MWKLILGSFVFLLSSGAHAALTALTDEQLSNQTGQAFLQIDRDAAGSFDFTRFTFGMDVDISLNADLVELGNYVRDGEAGADIRINDFALGSVNDDGTLSPFNIQDPYFELAFETVDGKEELVGVRLGFTEALGKLSGNIESLTGNIQVNVIGTADPIYEESNIIQRGLLAFAGVNRDTVLQSQAVLVDEDGNESQIRATRVGIPNGTSLSCVSGCGLLSDILDIFGSDGCEILGIATCFPLNTFRTLDIGDVENGQSTQGMFLSFQTKQVFWLDNGEGTPTTPGAFMNIPNGGISVDFEESFNGIERIRTKFLDPYYD
;
A
#
# COMPACT_ATOMS: atom_id res chain seq x y z
N MET A 1 67.59 -57.30 -21.91
CA MET A 1 66.68 -56.36 -22.60
C MET A 1 65.29 -56.51 -22.01
N TRP A 2 64.93 -55.72 -20.98
CA TRP A 2 63.58 -55.21 -20.67
C TRP A 2 63.69 -54.27 -19.46
N LYS A 3 62.85 -53.24 -19.44
CA LYS A 3 63.01 -51.93 -18.77
C LYS A 3 62.72 -51.91 -17.26
N LEU A 4 63.42 -50.99 -16.58
CA LEU A 4 63.02 -50.37 -15.30
C LEU A 4 61.65 -49.69 -15.44
N ILE A 5 60.79 -49.84 -14.43
CA ILE A 5 59.71 -48.89 -14.15
C ILE A 5 59.71 -48.62 -12.65
N LEU A 6 60.07 -47.37 -12.30
CA LEU A 6 59.87 -46.75 -11.01
C LEU A 6 58.36 -46.65 -10.73
N GLY A 7 57.86 -47.29 -9.68
CA GLY A 7 56.52 -47.07 -9.16
C GLY A 7 56.53 -45.89 -8.20
N SER A 8 55.94 -44.77 -8.64
CA SER A 8 55.75 -43.55 -7.84
C SER A 8 54.75 -43.80 -6.71
N PHE A 9 55.19 -43.64 -5.46
CA PHE A 9 54.34 -43.75 -4.27
C PHE A 9 53.74 -42.36 -3.98
N VAL A 10 52.51 -42.13 -4.45
CA VAL A 10 51.76 -40.91 -4.16
C VAL A 10 51.17 -41.03 -2.75
N PHE A 11 51.81 -40.37 -1.79
CA PHE A 11 51.24 -40.13 -0.47
C PHE A 11 50.10 -39.10 -0.61
N LEU A 12 48.86 -39.56 -0.49
CA LEU A 12 47.68 -38.71 -0.30
C LEU A 12 47.76 -38.06 1.08
N LEU A 13 48.19 -36.79 1.13
CA LEU A 13 48.03 -35.94 2.30
C LEU A 13 46.57 -35.50 2.38
N SER A 14 45.81 -36.10 3.29
CA SER A 14 44.47 -35.64 3.67
C SER A 14 44.60 -34.30 4.41
N SER A 15 44.26 -33.20 3.76
CA SER A 15 44.09 -31.89 4.38
C SER A 15 42.92 -31.97 5.36
N GLY A 16 43.20 -32.06 6.66
CA GLY A 16 42.16 -31.92 7.68
C GLY A 16 41.59 -30.51 7.62
N ALA A 17 40.33 -30.37 7.21
CA ALA A 17 39.60 -29.13 7.35
C ALA A 17 39.30 -28.92 8.85
N HIS A 18 40.18 -28.17 9.52
CA HIS A 18 39.93 -27.70 10.88
C HIS A 18 38.97 -26.51 10.82
N ALA A 19 37.66 -26.79 10.82
CA ALA A 19 36.66 -25.78 11.14
C ALA A 19 36.67 -25.57 12.66
N ALA A 20 37.58 -24.72 13.14
CA ALA A 20 37.55 -24.23 14.51
C ALA A 20 36.79 -22.91 14.53
N LEU A 21 35.83 -22.77 15.45
CA LEU A 21 35.21 -21.47 15.76
C LEU A 21 36.27 -20.60 16.43
N THR A 22 37.05 -19.87 15.64
CA THR A 22 37.97 -18.85 16.13
C THR A 22 37.22 -17.54 16.27
N ALA A 23 37.29 -16.91 17.44
CA ALA A 23 36.78 -15.56 17.62
C ALA A 23 37.44 -14.62 16.58
N LEU A 24 36.62 -13.82 15.92
CA LEU A 24 37.08 -12.78 14.98
C LEU A 24 37.97 -11.79 15.71
N THR A 25 39.07 -11.37 15.08
CA THR A 25 39.94 -10.33 15.64
C THR A 25 39.32 -8.95 15.47
N ASP A 26 39.72 -7.97 16.28
CA ASP A 26 39.23 -6.58 16.19
C ASP A 26 39.44 -5.95 14.80
N GLU A 27 40.47 -6.37 14.08
CA GLU A 27 40.75 -5.95 12.70
C GLU A 27 39.77 -6.55 11.68
N GLN A 28 39.31 -7.78 11.92
CA GLN A 28 38.27 -8.41 11.12
C GLN A 28 36.87 -7.89 11.48
N LEU A 29 36.64 -7.53 12.75
CA LEU A 29 35.44 -6.81 13.20
C LEU A 29 35.37 -5.40 12.62
N SER A 30 36.49 -4.69 12.53
CA SER A 30 36.60 -3.38 11.87
C SER A 30 36.23 -3.43 10.39
N ASN A 31 36.52 -4.54 9.72
CA ASN A 31 36.16 -4.77 8.32
C ASN A 31 34.69 -5.23 8.14
N GLN A 32 33.96 -5.44 9.23
CA GLN A 32 32.53 -5.71 9.26
C GLN A 32 31.81 -4.43 9.70
N THR A 33 31.57 -3.51 8.75
CA THR A 33 30.69 -2.36 8.97
C THR A 33 29.27 -2.77 8.59
N GLY A 34 28.48 -3.13 9.60
CA GLY A 34 27.05 -3.36 9.48
C GLY A 34 26.39 -3.03 10.81
N GLN A 35 26.14 -1.74 11.05
CA GLN A 35 25.30 -1.33 12.18
C GLN A 35 23.84 -1.53 11.75
N ALA A 36 23.31 -2.74 11.90
CA ALA A 36 21.87 -2.89 11.93
C ALA A 36 21.38 -2.17 13.18
N PHE A 37 20.91 -0.94 13.01
CA PHE A 37 20.44 -0.10 14.10
C PHE A 37 19.00 -0.49 14.43
N LEU A 38 18.84 -1.41 15.40
CA LEU A 38 17.53 -1.71 15.97
C LEU A 38 17.21 -0.67 17.04
N GLN A 39 16.28 0.22 16.75
CA GLN A 39 15.73 1.16 17.72
C GLN A 39 14.49 0.54 18.38
N ILE A 40 14.38 0.73 19.70
CA ILE A 40 13.19 0.33 20.46
C ILE A 40 12.65 1.56 21.16
N ASP A 41 11.43 1.93 20.82
CA ASP A 41 10.71 3.05 21.42
C ASP A 41 9.52 2.51 22.23
N ARG A 42 9.26 3.14 23.38
CA ARG A 42 8.05 2.90 24.16
C ARG A 42 7.30 4.21 24.31
N ASP A 43 6.03 4.19 23.96
CA ASP A 43 5.11 5.31 24.13
C ASP A 43 3.82 4.83 24.80
N ALA A 44 3.04 5.76 25.33
CA ALA A 44 1.75 5.45 25.95
C ALA A 44 0.71 6.52 25.59
N ALA A 45 -0.46 6.09 25.12
CA ALA A 45 -1.58 6.96 24.87
C ALA A 45 -2.92 6.31 25.19
N GLY A 46 -3.78 7.05 25.90
CA GLY A 46 -5.06 6.53 26.36
C GLY A 46 -4.86 5.34 27.31
N SER A 47 -5.45 4.20 26.97
CA SER A 47 -5.28 2.93 27.70
C SER A 47 -4.20 2.02 27.13
N PHE A 48 -3.49 2.45 26.08
CA PHE A 48 -2.52 1.63 25.37
C PHE A 48 -1.07 2.02 25.66
N ASP A 49 -0.26 1.00 25.88
CA ASP A 49 1.20 1.05 25.91
C ASP A 49 1.74 0.49 24.58
N PHE A 50 2.51 1.27 23.85
CA PHE A 50 3.08 0.90 22.56
C PHE A 50 4.56 0.56 22.69
N THR A 51 5.01 -0.50 22.04
CA THR A 51 6.44 -0.83 21.89
C THR A 51 6.77 -1.01 20.43
N ARG A 52 7.58 -0.10 19.88
CA ARG A 52 7.99 -0.08 18.47
C ARG A 52 9.41 -0.60 18.33
N PHE A 53 9.62 -1.42 17.30
CA PHE A 53 10.93 -1.93 16.90
C PHE A 53 11.21 -1.46 15.47
N THR A 54 12.14 -0.52 15.30
CA THR A 54 12.51 0.05 14.01
C THR A 54 13.87 -0.50 13.57
N PHE A 55 13.98 -0.99 12.34
CA PHE A 55 15.15 -1.76 11.89
C PHE A 55 16.27 -0.91 11.27
N GLY A 56 16.01 0.35 10.90
CA GLY A 56 17.04 1.24 10.36
C GLY A 56 17.61 0.76 9.02
N MET A 57 16.76 0.28 8.10
CA MET A 57 17.21 -0.34 6.85
C MET A 57 16.28 -0.04 5.67
N ASP A 58 16.90 0.01 4.48
CA ASP A 58 16.21 0.08 3.20
C ASP A 58 16.07 -1.32 2.61
N VAL A 59 14.85 -1.68 2.21
CA VAL A 59 14.49 -3.02 1.73
C VAL A 59 13.85 -2.93 0.35
N ASP A 60 14.45 -3.61 -0.61
CA ASP A 60 13.85 -3.86 -1.92
C ASP A 60 13.12 -5.21 -1.91
N ILE A 61 11.80 -5.17 -2.10
CA ILE A 61 10.94 -6.35 -2.11
C ILE A 61 10.42 -6.62 -3.51
N SER A 62 10.54 -7.87 -3.94
CA SER A 62 9.70 -8.42 -5.01
C SER A 62 8.96 -9.61 -4.43
N LEU A 63 7.65 -9.47 -4.32
CA LEU A 63 6.78 -10.49 -3.73
C LEU A 63 5.63 -10.79 -4.68
N ASN A 64 5.28 -12.06 -4.79
CA ASN A 64 4.14 -12.54 -5.52
C ASN A 64 3.44 -13.61 -4.68
N ALA A 65 2.12 -13.48 -4.50
CA ALA A 65 1.29 -14.43 -3.79
C ALA A 65 -0.02 -14.63 -4.56
N ASP A 66 -0.49 -15.88 -4.67
CA ASP A 66 -1.74 -16.17 -5.39
C ASP A 66 -2.96 -15.61 -4.64
N LEU A 67 -2.90 -15.57 -3.31
CA LEU A 67 -3.95 -15.02 -2.45
C LEU A 67 -3.35 -14.45 -1.18
N VAL A 68 -3.69 -13.19 -0.89
CA VAL A 68 -3.58 -12.60 0.44
C VAL A 68 -4.98 -12.57 1.03
N GLU A 69 -5.20 -13.34 2.09
CA GLU A 69 -6.45 -13.36 2.86
C GLU A 69 -6.14 -13.14 4.33
N LEU A 70 -6.59 -12.01 4.88
CA LEU A 70 -6.35 -11.60 6.25
C LEU A 70 -7.67 -11.27 6.94
N GLY A 71 -7.79 -11.65 8.22
CA GLY A 71 -8.99 -11.37 9.01
C GLY A 71 -10.24 -12.12 8.50
N ASN A 72 -10.11 -13.40 8.16
CA ASN A 72 -11.25 -14.25 7.79
C ASN A 72 -12.00 -14.74 9.05
N TYR A 73 -13.14 -14.12 9.36
CA TYR A 73 -14.00 -14.47 10.48
C TYR A 73 -15.43 -13.93 10.28
N VAL A 74 -16.36 -14.36 11.13
CA VAL A 74 -17.73 -13.87 11.12
C VAL A 74 -17.81 -12.52 11.85
N ARG A 75 -18.26 -11.48 11.15
CA ARG A 75 -18.48 -10.14 11.67
C ARG A 75 -19.94 -9.77 11.40
N ASP A 76 -20.68 -9.40 12.43
CA ASP A 76 -22.10 -9.02 12.34
C ASP A 76 -23.00 -10.05 11.61
N GLY A 77 -22.67 -11.33 11.74
CA GLY A 77 -23.39 -12.44 11.10
C GLY A 77 -22.87 -12.84 9.72
N GLU A 78 -21.98 -12.05 9.12
CA GLU A 78 -21.43 -12.27 7.78
C GLU A 78 -19.99 -12.82 7.85
N ALA A 79 -19.77 -13.96 7.20
CA ALA A 79 -18.44 -14.53 7.02
C ALA A 79 -17.70 -13.78 5.91
N GLY A 80 -16.40 -13.56 6.09
CA GLY A 80 -15.58 -12.90 5.08
C GLY A 80 -14.22 -12.51 5.63
N ALA A 81 -13.34 -12.10 4.72
CA ALA A 81 -12.02 -11.59 5.04
C ALA A 81 -12.01 -10.06 5.05
N ASP A 82 -11.32 -9.50 6.03
CA ASP A 82 -11.13 -8.06 6.16
C ASP A 82 -10.29 -7.49 5.02
N ILE A 83 -9.23 -8.20 4.60
CA ILE A 83 -8.42 -7.87 3.43
C ILE A 83 -8.31 -9.13 2.57
N ARG A 84 -8.73 -9.02 1.31
CA ARG A 84 -8.68 -10.14 0.35
C ARG A 84 -8.26 -9.64 -1.02
N ILE A 85 -7.09 -10.12 -1.47
CA ILE A 85 -6.49 -9.75 -2.76
C ILE A 85 -5.96 -11.00 -3.44
N ASN A 86 -6.48 -11.33 -4.63
CA ASN A 86 -5.93 -12.41 -5.46
C ASN A 86 -4.81 -11.88 -6.35
N ASP A 87 -3.89 -12.76 -6.74
CA ASP A 87 -2.76 -12.44 -7.60
C ASP A 87 -1.97 -11.23 -7.09
N PHE A 88 -1.78 -11.18 -5.77
CA PHE A 88 -1.10 -10.09 -5.09
C PHE A 88 0.37 -10.05 -5.49
N ALA A 89 0.87 -8.85 -5.77
CA ALA A 89 2.28 -8.63 -6.03
C ALA A 89 2.73 -7.26 -5.52
N LEU A 90 3.99 -7.22 -5.08
CA LEU A 90 4.75 -6.01 -4.80
C LEU A 90 5.96 -5.96 -5.72
N GLY A 91 6.12 -4.82 -6.39
CA GLY A 91 7.09 -4.63 -7.46
C GLY A 91 6.55 -5.11 -8.82
N SER A 92 7.32 -4.85 -9.86
CA SER A 92 6.96 -5.18 -11.24
C SER A 92 8.17 -5.65 -12.05
N VAL A 93 7.91 -6.16 -13.24
CA VAL A 93 8.94 -6.50 -14.23
C VAL A 93 8.75 -5.59 -15.43
N ASN A 94 9.78 -4.81 -15.76
CA ASN A 94 9.78 -3.92 -16.91
C ASN A 94 9.82 -4.72 -18.22
N ASP A 95 9.49 -4.05 -19.33
CA ASP A 95 9.48 -4.68 -20.67
C ASP A 95 10.85 -5.21 -21.11
N ASP A 96 11.93 -4.61 -20.62
CA ASP A 96 13.31 -5.05 -20.86
C ASP A 96 13.72 -6.27 -20.00
N GLY A 97 12.81 -6.78 -19.17
CA GLY A 97 13.04 -7.89 -18.27
C GLY A 97 13.81 -7.52 -17.01
N THR A 98 13.95 -6.23 -16.68
CA THR A 98 14.51 -5.80 -15.39
C THR A 98 13.44 -5.77 -14.30
N LEU A 99 13.85 -6.05 -13.07
CA LEU A 99 12.96 -6.00 -11.90
C LEU A 99 12.88 -4.56 -11.39
N SER A 100 11.67 -4.06 -11.21
CA SER A 100 11.37 -2.84 -10.46
C SER A 100 10.85 -3.24 -9.07
N PRO A 101 11.67 -3.19 -8.01
CA PRO A 101 11.26 -3.63 -6.69
C PRO A 101 10.29 -2.62 -6.04
N PHE A 102 9.55 -3.11 -5.04
CA PHE A 102 8.86 -2.27 -4.08
C PHE A 102 9.84 -1.88 -2.97
N ASN A 103 10.15 -0.59 -2.87
CA ASN A 103 11.10 -0.05 -1.92
C ASN A 103 10.41 0.31 -0.60
N ILE A 104 11.02 -0.10 0.50
CA ILE A 104 10.57 0.14 1.87
C ILE A 104 11.73 0.73 2.66
N GLN A 105 11.56 1.90 3.24
CA GLN A 105 12.56 2.50 4.12
C GLN A 105 12.09 2.45 5.57
N ASP A 106 13.03 2.09 6.43
CA ASP A 106 12.86 1.99 7.88
C ASP A 106 11.59 1.23 8.28
N PRO A 107 11.50 -0.07 7.94
CA PRO A 107 10.40 -0.89 8.40
C PRO A 107 10.41 -0.95 9.92
N TYR A 108 9.21 -1.02 10.50
CA TYR A 108 9.03 -1.23 11.92
C TYR A 108 7.88 -2.20 12.16
N PHE A 109 7.94 -2.91 13.27
CA PHE A 109 6.74 -3.51 13.85
C PHE A 109 6.48 -2.92 15.22
N GLU A 110 5.22 -2.73 15.56
CA GLU A 110 4.79 -2.12 16.81
C GLU A 110 3.74 -2.98 17.48
N LEU A 111 3.89 -3.14 18.80
CA LEU A 111 3.01 -3.90 19.66
C LEU A 111 2.18 -2.92 20.48
N ALA A 112 0.87 -3.16 20.56
CA ALA A 112 -0.04 -2.43 21.44
C ALA A 112 -0.45 -3.32 22.60
N PHE A 113 -0.21 -2.85 23.82
CA PHE A 113 -0.59 -3.51 25.06
C PHE A 113 -1.67 -2.69 25.78
N GLU A 114 -2.58 -3.36 26.46
CA GLU A 114 -3.52 -2.74 27.39
C GLU A 114 -3.39 -3.43 28.75
N THR A 115 -3.45 -2.65 29.83
CA THR A 115 -3.45 -3.22 31.19
C THR A 115 -4.87 -3.54 31.63
N VAL A 116 -5.20 -4.82 31.73
CA VAL A 116 -6.48 -5.32 32.23
C VAL A 116 -6.25 -6.12 33.51
N ASP A 117 -6.93 -5.75 34.59
CA ASP A 117 -6.78 -6.40 35.91
C ASP A 117 -5.32 -6.52 36.40
N GLY A 118 -4.50 -5.52 36.08
CA GLY A 118 -3.08 -5.49 36.45
C GLY A 118 -2.17 -6.40 35.64
N LYS A 119 -2.65 -6.93 34.50
CA LYS A 119 -1.87 -7.71 33.53
C LYS A 119 -1.77 -6.96 32.20
N GLU A 120 -0.58 -6.87 31.63
CA GLU A 120 -0.39 -6.39 30.27
C GLU A 120 -0.86 -7.46 29.28
N GLU A 121 -1.88 -7.13 28.48
CA GLU A 121 -2.39 -7.97 27.41
C GLU A 121 -2.00 -7.37 26.05
N LEU A 122 -1.46 -8.20 25.14
CA LEU A 122 -1.23 -7.78 23.76
C LEU A 122 -2.57 -7.68 23.03
N VAL A 123 -2.95 -6.48 22.64
CA VAL A 123 -4.25 -6.20 21.99
C VAL A 123 -4.13 -5.93 20.50
N GLY A 124 -2.92 -5.61 20.01
CA GLY A 124 -2.66 -5.43 18.59
C GLY A 124 -1.19 -5.47 18.19
N VAL A 125 -0.97 -5.69 16.90
CA VAL A 125 0.31 -5.67 16.19
C VAL A 125 0.13 -4.83 14.94
N ARG A 126 1.12 -4.00 14.59
CA ARG A 126 1.21 -3.45 13.23
C ARG A 126 2.60 -3.61 12.66
N LEU A 127 2.66 -3.78 11.34
CA LEU A 127 3.85 -3.69 10.51
C LEU A 127 3.68 -2.40 9.70
N GLY A 128 4.58 -1.46 9.87
CA GLY A 128 4.56 -0.20 9.16
C GLY A 128 5.89 0.12 8.53
N PHE A 129 5.86 1.11 7.66
CA PHE A 129 7.01 1.59 6.91
C PHE A 129 7.08 3.10 7.08
N THR A 130 8.27 3.64 7.27
CA THR A 130 8.43 5.10 7.32
C THR A 130 8.11 5.67 5.95
N GLU A 131 8.75 5.11 4.92
CA GLU A 131 8.50 5.43 3.52
C GLU A 131 8.30 4.16 2.70
N ALA A 132 7.41 4.23 1.72
CA ALA A 132 7.17 3.17 0.73
C ALA A 132 7.08 3.77 -0.68
N LEU A 133 7.66 3.08 -1.66
CA LEU A 133 7.60 3.47 -3.07
C LEU A 133 7.55 2.22 -3.94
N GLY A 134 6.60 2.15 -4.87
CA GLY A 134 6.56 1.09 -5.88
C GLY A 134 5.16 0.74 -6.31
N LYS A 135 5.02 -0.41 -6.99
CA LYS A 135 3.74 -0.85 -7.54
C LYS A 135 3.16 -2.00 -6.70
N LEU A 136 1.89 -1.89 -6.35
CA LEU A 136 1.08 -2.95 -5.74
C LEU A 136 0.10 -3.44 -6.81
N SER A 137 0.17 -4.72 -7.15
CA SER A 137 -0.77 -5.32 -8.13
C SER A 137 -1.60 -6.42 -7.50
N GLY A 138 -2.83 -6.60 -7.98
CA GLY A 138 -3.74 -7.62 -7.48
C GLY A 138 -5.19 -7.38 -7.86
N ASN A 139 -6.00 -8.42 -7.77
CA ASN A 139 -7.45 -8.33 -7.87
C ASN A 139 -8.02 -8.16 -6.46
N ILE A 140 -8.30 -6.91 -6.08
CA ILE A 140 -8.77 -6.53 -4.75
C ILE A 140 -10.26 -6.89 -4.64
N GLU A 141 -10.61 -7.83 -3.76
CA GLU A 141 -12.00 -8.26 -3.53
C GLU A 141 -12.63 -7.55 -2.34
N SER A 142 -11.88 -7.38 -1.25
CA SER A 142 -12.35 -6.64 -0.07
C SER A 142 -11.18 -5.96 0.66
N LEU A 143 -11.42 -4.77 1.19
CA LEU A 143 -10.48 -4.04 2.05
C LEU A 143 -11.15 -3.53 3.32
N THR A 144 -10.43 -3.62 4.43
CA THR A 144 -10.77 -3.00 5.71
C THR A 144 -9.63 -2.09 6.06
N GLY A 145 -9.90 -0.80 6.25
CA GLY A 145 -8.83 0.17 6.32
C GLY A 145 -9.21 1.61 6.07
N ASN A 146 -8.21 2.46 6.23
CA ASN A 146 -8.22 3.83 5.74
C ASN A 146 -7.39 3.85 4.45
N ILE A 147 -8.07 3.85 3.31
CA ILE A 147 -7.44 3.93 2.00
C ILE A 147 -7.87 5.25 1.39
N GLN A 148 -6.93 6.17 1.26
CA GLN A 148 -7.15 7.48 0.67
C GLN A 148 -6.48 7.54 -0.70
N VAL A 149 -7.30 7.80 -1.72
CA VAL A 149 -6.87 7.93 -3.12
C VAL A 149 -7.08 9.36 -3.58
N ASN A 150 -6.00 10.04 -3.93
CA ASN A 150 -6.08 11.34 -4.56
C ASN A 150 -6.52 11.18 -6.02
N VAL A 151 -7.64 11.80 -6.41
CA VAL A 151 -8.11 11.78 -7.79
C VAL A 151 -7.81 13.14 -8.40
N ILE A 152 -6.92 13.22 -9.39
CA ILE A 152 -6.52 14.49 -10.00
C ILE A 152 -6.29 14.32 -11.50
N GLY A 153 -6.84 15.21 -12.30
CA GLY A 153 -6.67 15.16 -13.74
C GLY A 153 -7.46 16.22 -14.49
N THR A 154 -7.35 16.21 -15.82
CA THR A 154 -8.19 17.07 -16.65
C THR A 154 -9.64 16.59 -16.63
N ALA A 155 -10.59 17.50 -16.83
CA ALA A 155 -12.02 17.14 -16.88
C ALA A 155 -12.44 16.50 -18.21
N ASP A 156 -11.52 16.27 -19.15
CA ASP A 156 -11.84 15.66 -20.45
C ASP A 156 -12.55 14.30 -20.30
N PRO A 157 -12.09 13.34 -19.46
CA PRO A 157 -12.79 12.07 -19.26
C PRO A 157 -14.20 12.25 -18.67
N ILE A 158 -14.36 13.23 -17.76
CA ILE A 158 -15.67 13.60 -17.18
C ILE A 158 -16.63 14.08 -18.29
N TYR A 159 -16.11 14.88 -19.24
CA TYR A 159 -16.88 15.35 -20.39
C TYR A 159 -17.28 14.20 -21.34
N GLU A 160 -16.42 13.20 -21.50
CA GLU A 160 -16.70 12.02 -22.34
C GLU A 160 -17.85 11.17 -21.78
N GLU A 161 -17.83 10.92 -20.47
CA GLU A 161 -18.90 10.20 -19.75
C GLU A 161 -20.19 11.03 -19.60
N SER A 162 -20.10 12.36 -19.74
CA SER A 162 -21.24 13.27 -19.58
C SER A 162 -22.17 13.30 -20.79
N ASN A 163 -23.48 13.30 -20.52
CA ASN A 163 -24.51 13.61 -21.50
C ASN A 163 -24.62 15.13 -21.79
N ILE A 164 -25.48 15.52 -22.75
CA ILE A 164 -25.62 16.92 -23.19
C ILE A 164 -26.02 17.87 -22.05
N ILE A 165 -26.87 17.43 -21.12
CA ILE A 165 -27.33 18.25 -20.00
C ILE A 165 -26.18 18.44 -19.00
N GLN A 166 -25.47 17.36 -18.67
CA GLN A 166 -24.32 17.37 -17.76
C GLN A 166 -23.21 18.27 -18.29
N ARG A 167 -22.88 18.16 -19.59
CA ARG A 167 -21.92 19.07 -20.25
C ARG A 167 -22.35 20.54 -20.15
N GLY A 168 -23.65 20.81 -20.25
CA GLY A 168 -24.19 22.16 -20.04
C GLY A 168 -24.00 22.67 -18.62
N LEU A 169 -24.16 21.80 -17.61
CA LEU A 169 -23.92 22.13 -16.20
C LEU A 169 -22.43 22.37 -15.91
N LEU A 170 -21.55 21.50 -16.43
CA LEU A 170 -20.10 21.66 -16.33
C LEU A 170 -19.63 22.98 -16.95
N ALA A 171 -20.12 23.30 -18.16
CA ALA A 171 -19.80 24.56 -18.83
C ALA A 171 -20.34 25.78 -18.05
N PHE A 172 -21.53 25.69 -17.45
CA PHE A 172 -22.08 26.74 -16.59
C PHE A 172 -21.24 26.95 -15.32
N ALA A 173 -20.70 25.88 -14.75
CA ALA A 173 -19.76 25.93 -13.63
C ALA A 173 -18.35 26.39 -14.03
N GLY A 174 -18.12 26.70 -15.31
CA GLY A 174 -16.82 27.16 -15.81
C GLY A 174 -15.77 26.06 -15.89
N VAL A 175 -16.18 24.79 -15.92
CA VAL A 175 -15.31 23.63 -16.18
C VAL A 175 -15.27 23.39 -17.68
N ASN A 176 -14.08 23.41 -18.27
CA ASN A 176 -13.81 23.02 -19.64
C ASN A 176 -13.05 21.69 -19.66
N ARG A 177 -12.84 21.12 -20.85
CA ARG A 177 -12.11 19.84 -21.01
C ARG A 177 -10.68 19.89 -20.46
N ASP A 178 -10.01 21.03 -20.59
CA ASP A 178 -8.65 21.29 -20.12
C ASP A 178 -8.57 21.73 -18.65
N THR A 179 -9.71 21.89 -17.98
CA THR A 179 -9.75 22.23 -16.55
C THR A 179 -9.20 21.07 -15.73
N VAL A 180 -8.27 21.35 -14.82
CA VAL A 180 -7.74 20.36 -13.89
C VAL A 180 -8.55 20.40 -12.60
N LEU A 181 -9.16 19.27 -12.27
CA LEU A 181 -9.95 19.08 -11.07
C LEU A 181 -9.25 18.09 -10.15
N GLN A 182 -9.57 18.17 -8.86
CA GLN A 182 -9.09 17.27 -7.83
C GLN A 182 -10.23 16.86 -6.91
N SER A 183 -10.15 15.65 -6.37
CA SER A 183 -11.01 15.17 -5.30
C SER A 183 -10.31 14.09 -4.48
N GLN A 184 -10.94 13.70 -3.37
CA GLN A 184 -10.48 12.63 -2.51
C GLN A 184 -11.46 11.47 -2.58
N ALA A 185 -10.96 10.31 -3.00
CA ALA A 185 -11.69 9.06 -2.91
C ALA A 185 -11.25 8.24 -1.68
N VAL A 186 -12.20 7.48 -1.14
CA VAL A 186 -12.01 6.58 0.00
C VAL A 186 -12.81 5.30 -0.21
N LEU A 187 -12.66 4.33 0.68
CA LEU A 187 -13.52 3.14 0.68
C LEU A 187 -14.97 3.54 0.99
N VAL A 188 -15.92 3.05 0.19
CA VAL A 188 -17.34 3.41 0.26
C VAL A 188 -18.25 2.19 0.14
N ASP A 189 -19.49 2.32 0.63
CA ASP A 189 -20.55 1.35 0.43
C ASP A 189 -21.26 1.53 -0.93
N GLU A 190 -22.38 0.82 -1.13
CA GLU A 190 -23.18 0.92 -2.37
C GLU A 190 -23.85 2.28 -2.53
N ASP A 191 -24.14 2.96 -1.42
CA ASP A 191 -24.83 4.25 -1.34
C ASP A 191 -23.86 5.45 -1.35
N GLY A 192 -22.54 5.21 -1.41
CA GLY A 192 -21.52 6.25 -1.43
C GLY A 192 -21.13 6.79 -0.04
N ASN A 193 -21.57 6.15 1.04
CA ASN A 193 -21.12 6.50 2.38
C ASN A 193 -19.76 5.86 2.66
N GLU A 194 -18.91 6.55 3.42
CA GLU A 194 -17.62 6.00 3.82
C GLU A 194 -17.78 4.67 4.58
N SER A 195 -17.05 3.65 4.13
CA SER A 195 -17.05 2.32 4.73
C SER A 195 -15.64 1.78 4.84
N GLN A 196 -15.14 1.70 6.06
CA GLN A 196 -13.79 1.19 6.35
C GLN A 196 -13.76 -0.32 6.57
N ILE A 197 -14.89 -1.03 6.40
CA ILE A 197 -15.03 -2.44 6.76
C ILE A 197 -15.42 -3.24 5.52
N ARG A 198 -14.53 -4.15 5.11
CA ARG A 198 -14.74 -5.11 3.99
C ARG A 198 -15.35 -4.45 2.74
N ALA A 199 -14.96 -3.21 2.47
CA ALA A 199 -15.45 -2.48 1.33
C ALA A 199 -15.01 -3.16 0.04
N THR A 200 -15.90 -3.18 -0.94
CA THR A 200 -15.67 -3.73 -2.28
C THR A 200 -15.57 -2.62 -3.33
N ARG A 201 -15.75 -1.37 -2.92
CA ARG A 201 -15.76 -0.17 -3.77
C ARG A 201 -14.89 0.93 -3.16
N VAL A 202 -14.35 1.75 -4.04
CA VAL A 202 -13.65 3.00 -3.74
C VAL A 202 -14.32 4.12 -4.53
N GLY A 203 -14.43 5.31 -3.94
CA GLY A 203 -15.08 6.42 -4.63
C GLY A 203 -15.07 7.71 -3.83
N ILE A 204 -15.58 8.78 -4.46
CA ILE A 204 -15.74 10.08 -3.80
C ILE A 204 -16.95 9.99 -2.86
N PRO A 205 -16.76 10.12 -1.54
CA PRO A 205 -17.81 9.90 -0.56
C PRO A 205 -18.86 11.01 -0.58
N ASN A 206 -20.06 10.69 -0.11
CA ASN A 206 -21.19 11.60 -0.08
C ASN A 206 -20.84 12.93 0.64
N GLY A 207 -21.19 14.05 0.01
CA GLY A 207 -20.88 15.41 0.48
C GLY A 207 -19.52 15.95 0.05
N THR A 208 -18.62 15.14 -0.52
CA THR A 208 -17.33 15.61 -1.04
C THR A 208 -17.47 16.13 -2.47
N SER A 209 -17.01 17.35 -2.72
CA SER A 209 -17.06 18.02 -4.04
C SER A 209 -15.77 17.85 -4.84
N LEU A 210 -15.82 18.25 -6.12
CA LEU A 210 -14.62 18.42 -6.94
C LEU A 210 -14.04 19.82 -6.69
N SER A 211 -12.76 19.88 -6.33
CA SER A 211 -12.03 21.14 -6.19
C SER A 211 -11.32 21.50 -7.49
N CYS A 212 -11.22 22.80 -7.74
CA CYS A 212 -10.48 23.32 -8.88
C CYS A 212 -8.99 23.45 -8.56
N VAL A 213 -8.12 22.87 -9.40
CA VAL A 213 -6.67 23.09 -9.32
C VAL A 213 -6.22 24.15 -10.32
N SER A 214 -6.64 24.04 -11.59
CA SER A 214 -6.27 25.01 -12.63
C SER A 214 -7.25 25.03 -13.80
N GLY A 215 -7.28 26.14 -14.55
CA GLY A 215 -8.09 26.24 -15.78
C GLY A 215 -9.60 26.40 -15.55
N CYS A 216 -10.04 26.76 -14.33
CA CYS A 216 -11.45 27.01 -14.06
C CYS A 216 -11.83 28.47 -14.34
N GLY A 217 -13.08 28.66 -14.79
CA GLY A 217 -13.65 29.98 -15.02
C GLY A 217 -13.97 30.77 -13.74
N LEU A 218 -14.49 31.99 -13.90
CA LEU A 218 -14.85 32.93 -12.81
C LEU A 218 -15.96 32.42 -11.86
N LEU A 219 -16.50 31.21 -12.11
CA LEU A 219 -17.58 30.56 -11.39
C LEU A 219 -17.14 29.23 -10.75
N SER A 220 -15.83 28.98 -10.66
CA SER A 220 -15.24 27.75 -10.10
C SER A 220 -15.72 27.41 -8.70
N ASP A 221 -16.00 28.43 -7.88
CA ASP A 221 -16.48 28.28 -6.49
C ASP A 221 -17.89 27.65 -6.43
N ILE A 222 -18.58 27.49 -7.56
CA ILE A 222 -19.87 26.78 -7.65
C ILE A 222 -19.66 25.26 -7.63
N LEU A 223 -18.49 24.74 -8.03
CA LEU A 223 -18.21 23.29 -8.04
C LEU A 223 -18.21 22.68 -6.65
N ASP A 224 -17.77 23.46 -5.65
CA ASP A 224 -17.79 23.06 -4.25
C ASP A 224 -19.21 22.84 -3.69
N ILE A 225 -20.24 23.32 -4.40
CA ILE A 225 -21.65 23.15 -4.02
C ILE A 225 -22.19 21.79 -4.49
N PHE A 226 -21.56 21.17 -5.48
CA PHE A 226 -21.98 19.87 -6.01
C PHE A 226 -21.16 18.74 -5.39
N GLY A 227 -21.51 18.40 -4.14
CA GLY A 227 -21.00 17.21 -3.48
C GLY A 227 -21.52 15.91 -4.11
N SER A 228 -20.74 14.85 -3.99
CA SER A 228 -21.18 13.49 -4.32
C SER A 228 -22.44 13.14 -3.54
N ASP A 229 -23.42 12.52 -4.16
CA ASP A 229 -24.61 11.98 -3.50
C ASP A 229 -24.99 10.67 -4.19
N GLY A 230 -25.02 9.58 -3.43
CA GLY A 230 -25.36 8.27 -3.98
C GLY A 230 -24.38 7.76 -5.03
N CYS A 231 -23.07 8.00 -4.84
CA CYS A 231 -22.02 7.66 -5.81
C CYS A 231 -22.10 8.42 -7.15
N GLU A 232 -22.66 9.64 -7.14
CA GLU A 232 -22.73 10.49 -8.31
C GLU A 232 -22.42 11.95 -8.01
N ILE A 233 -21.70 12.63 -8.91
CA ILE A 233 -21.58 14.10 -8.94
C ILE A 233 -22.18 14.57 -10.25
N LEU A 234 -23.23 15.40 -10.19
CA LEU A 234 -23.96 15.86 -11.38
C LEU A 234 -24.48 14.69 -12.26
N GLY A 235 -24.75 13.52 -11.67
CA GLY A 235 -25.17 12.31 -12.37
C GLY A 235 -24.05 11.54 -13.07
N ILE A 236 -22.79 11.83 -12.75
CA ILE A 236 -21.60 11.13 -13.25
C ILE A 236 -21.12 10.22 -12.12
N ALA A 237 -20.87 8.95 -12.43
CA ALA A 237 -20.48 7.95 -11.44
C ALA A 237 -19.15 8.30 -10.76
N THR A 238 -19.08 8.14 -9.44
CA THR A 238 -17.88 8.43 -8.63
C THR A 238 -17.41 7.27 -7.76
N CYS A 239 -18.12 6.14 -7.77
CA CYS A 239 -17.75 4.93 -7.04
C CYS A 239 -17.51 3.75 -7.98
N PHE A 240 -16.35 3.13 -7.86
CA PHE A 240 -15.88 2.07 -8.73
C PHE A 240 -15.53 0.81 -7.92
N PRO A 241 -15.77 -0.40 -8.46
CA PRO A 241 -15.37 -1.63 -7.79
C PRO A 241 -13.85 -1.71 -7.61
N LEU A 242 -13.37 -2.17 -6.46
CA LEU A 242 -11.93 -2.26 -6.18
C LEU A 242 -11.18 -3.16 -7.17
N ASN A 243 -11.86 -4.19 -7.71
CA ASN A 243 -11.26 -5.15 -8.63
C ASN A 243 -10.96 -4.60 -10.04
N THR A 244 -11.36 -3.37 -10.35
CA THR A 244 -11.00 -2.69 -11.60
C THR A 244 -9.62 -2.05 -11.53
N PHE A 245 -9.10 -1.80 -10.33
CA PHE A 245 -7.77 -1.22 -10.10
C PHE A 245 -6.77 -2.33 -9.83
N ARG A 246 -6.17 -2.87 -10.89
CA ARG A 246 -5.33 -4.08 -10.79
C ARG A 246 -3.86 -3.78 -10.51
N THR A 247 -3.44 -2.55 -10.76
CA THR A 247 -2.12 -2.03 -10.40
C THR A 247 -2.33 -0.66 -9.77
N LEU A 248 -1.73 -0.45 -8.61
CA LEU A 248 -1.76 0.82 -7.90
C LEU A 248 -0.33 1.25 -7.63
N ASP A 249 -0.05 2.51 -7.94
CA ASP A 249 1.21 3.13 -7.60
C ASP A 249 1.15 3.63 -6.16
N ILE A 250 2.14 3.22 -5.38
CA ILE A 250 2.36 3.62 -4.00
C ILE A 250 3.46 4.67 -4.00
N GLY A 251 3.09 5.89 -3.63
CA GLY A 251 3.92 7.07 -3.87
C GLY A 251 3.95 7.48 -5.33
N ASP A 252 4.80 8.44 -5.67
CA ASP A 252 5.03 8.91 -7.03
C ASP A 252 6.16 8.10 -7.66
N VAL A 253 5.80 7.00 -8.31
CA VAL A 253 6.76 6.08 -8.94
C VAL A 253 7.48 6.75 -10.12
N GLU A 254 6.86 7.72 -10.80
CA GLU A 254 7.47 8.41 -11.94
C GLU A 254 8.59 9.35 -11.51
N ASN A 255 8.38 10.09 -10.41
CA ASN A 255 9.33 11.05 -9.87
C ASN A 255 10.21 10.47 -8.74
N GLY A 256 9.97 9.22 -8.35
CA GLY A 256 10.69 8.53 -7.27
C GLY A 256 10.40 9.10 -5.88
N GLN A 257 9.21 9.65 -5.65
CA GLN A 257 8.84 10.23 -4.36
C GLN A 257 8.04 9.22 -3.54
N SER A 258 8.64 8.74 -2.45
CA SER A 258 7.98 7.82 -1.52
C SER A 258 6.79 8.47 -0.80
N THR A 259 5.87 7.62 -0.34
CA THR A 259 4.78 8.02 0.56
C THR A 259 5.03 7.52 1.98
N GLN A 260 4.45 8.20 2.97
CA GLN A 260 4.67 7.94 4.40
C GLN A 260 3.40 7.46 5.09
N GLY A 261 3.54 6.78 6.23
CA GLY A 261 2.40 6.43 7.11
C GLY A 261 1.62 5.19 6.71
N MET A 262 2.16 4.39 5.77
CA MET A 262 1.56 3.11 5.43
C MET A 262 1.82 2.05 6.50
N PHE A 263 0.77 1.31 6.86
CA PHE A 263 0.92 0.13 7.73
C PHE A 263 -0.20 -0.90 7.53
N LEU A 264 0.09 -2.12 7.92
CA LEU A 264 -0.86 -3.22 8.08
C LEU A 264 -0.92 -3.59 9.56
N SER A 265 -2.12 -3.64 10.14
CA SER A 265 -2.32 -3.96 11.55
C SER A 265 -3.33 -5.07 11.79
N PHE A 266 -3.18 -5.72 12.93
CA PHE A 266 -4.04 -6.78 13.43
C PHE A 266 -4.34 -6.48 14.89
N GLN A 267 -5.62 -6.35 15.24
CA GLN A 267 -6.01 -6.00 16.60
C GLN A 267 -7.28 -6.72 17.03
N THR A 268 -7.38 -7.03 18.32
CA THR A 268 -8.54 -7.73 18.90
C THR A 268 -9.68 -6.78 19.29
N LYS A 269 -9.37 -5.49 19.39
CA LYS A 269 -10.28 -4.39 19.73
C LYS A 269 -9.88 -3.15 18.93
N GLN A 270 -10.64 -2.07 19.05
CA GLN A 270 -10.25 -0.81 18.44
C GLN A 270 -8.96 -0.29 19.08
N VAL A 271 -7.95 0.02 18.25
CA VAL A 271 -6.67 0.58 18.67
C VAL A 271 -6.43 1.89 17.93
N PHE A 272 -5.93 2.90 18.64
CA PHE A 272 -5.51 4.18 18.07
C PHE A 272 -4.00 4.16 17.90
N TRP A 273 -3.53 3.77 16.71
CA TRP A 273 -2.09 3.70 16.43
C TRP A 273 -1.52 5.11 16.29
N LEU A 274 -0.44 5.39 17.02
CA LEU A 274 0.15 6.72 17.05
C LEU A 274 1.29 6.86 16.05
N ASP A 275 1.26 7.91 15.26
CA ASP A 275 2.38 8.35 14.45
C ASP A 275 2.63 9.84 14.70
N ASN A 276 3.78 10.15 15.31
CA ASN A 276 4.19 11.53 15.62
C ASN A 276 3.15 12.35 16.42
N GLY A 277 2.34 11.68 17.26
CA GLY A 277 1.30 12.30 18.08
C GLY A 277 -0.09 12.38 17.43
N GLU A 278 -0.23 11.98 16.16
CA GLU A 278 -1.52 11.79 15.51
C GLU A 278 -1.96 10.33 15.60
N GLY A 279 -3.23 10.11 15.96
CA GLY A 279 -3.77 8.77 16.15
C GLY A 279 -4.61 8.32 14.95
N THR A 280 -4.25 7.18 14.36
CA THR A 280 -5.07 6.50 13.35
C THR A 280 -5.99 5.48 14.04
N PRO A 281 -7.31 5.71 14.11
CA PRO A 281 -8.24 4.74 14.67
C PRO A 281 -8.34 3.53 13.75
N THR A 282 -8.27 2.33 14.32
CA THR A 282 -8.39 1.06 13.59
C THR A 282 -9.45 0.17 14.19
N THR A 283 -10.23 -0.50 13.34
CA THR A 283 -11.28 -1.43 13.78
C THR A 283 -10.67 -2.78 14.16
N PRO A 284 -11.34 -3.63 14.96
CA PRO A 284 -10.86 -4.99 15.24
C PRO A 284 -10.61 -5.79 13.95
N GLY A 285 -9.77 -6.82 13.99
CA GLY A 285 -9.43 -7.65 12.84
C GLY A 285 -8.18 -7.17 12.11
N ALA A 286 -8.12 -7.42 10.79
CA ALA A 286 -7.02 -6.95 9.95
C ALA A 286 -7.38 -5.59 9.34
N PHE A 287 -6.41 -4.67 9.31
CA PHE A 287 -6.63 -3.29 8.90
C PHE A 287 -5.44 -2.77 8.10
N MET A 288 -5.70 -2.13 6.97
CA MET A 288 -4.68 -1.50 6.13
C MET A 288 -4.83 0.02 6.17
N ASN A 289 -3.72 0.73 6.35
CA ASN A 289 -3.68 2.19 6.27
C ASN A 289 -2.82 2.62 5.09
N ILE A 290 -3.41 3.37 4.17
CA ILE A 290 -2.75 4.09 3.09
C ILE A 290 -3.26 5.52 3.14
N PRO A 291 -2.49 6.45 3.73
CA PRO A 291 -2.94 7.82 3.92
C PRO A 291 -2.94 8.61 2.61
N ASN A 292 -3.46 9.84 2.67
CA ASN A 292 -3.49 10.72 1.51
C ASN A 292 -2.07 10.99 0.97
N GLY A 293 -1.94 11.06 -0.35
CA GLY A 293 -0.66 11.08 -1.06
C GLY A 293 -0.01 9.71 -1.19
N GLY A 294 -0.66 8.64 -0.70
CA GLY A 294 -0.21 7.26 -0.88
C GLY A 294 -0.55 6.69 -2.25
N ILE A 295 -1.71 7.04 -2.78
CA ILE A 295 -2.19 6.63 -4.10
C ILE A 295 -2.71 7.88 -4.80
N SER A 296 -2.34 8.07 -6.06
CA SER A 296 -2.92 9.07 -6.94
C SER A 296 -3.38 8.40 -8.22
N VAL A 297 -4.57 8.75 -8.68
CA VAL A 297 -5.15 8.31 -9.96
C VAL A 297 -5.73 9.50 -10.69
N ASP A 298 -5.86 9.40 -12.01
CA ASP A 298 -6.60 10.39 -12.78
C ASP A 298 -8.07 9.97 -13.02
N PHE A 299 -8.83 10.85 -13.68
CA PHE A 299 -10.24 10.57 -14.00
C PHE A 299 -10.40 9.48 -15.05
N GLU A 300 -9.46 9.34 -15.99
CA GLU A 300 -9.52 8.31 -17.02
C GLU A 300 -9.31 6.92 -16.40
N GLU A 301 -8.31 6.78 -15.53
CA GLU A 301 -8.06 5.59 -14.71
C GLU A 301 -9.23 5.28 -13.77
N SER A 302 -9.89 6.31 -13.23
CA SER A 302 -11.06 6.12 -12.36
C SER A 302 -12.22 5.47 -13.12
N PHE A 303 -12.53 5.95 -14.34
CA PHE A 303 -13.64 5.41 -15.14
C PHE A 303 -13.33 4.07 -15.79
N ASN A 304 -12.10 3.88 -16.28
CA ASN A 304 -11.72 2.70 -17.06
C ASN A 304 -11.07 1.60 -16.21
N GLY A 305 -10.67 1.92 -14.97
CA GLY A 305 -9.82 1.07 -14.16
C GLY A 305 -8.35 1.16 -14.57
N ILE A 306 -7.50 0.45 -13.83
CA ILE A 306 -6.07 0.39 -14.10
C ILE A 306 -5.72 -1.05 -14.44
N GLU A 307 -5.10 -1.24 -15.61
CA GLU A 307 -4.71 -2.56 -16.06
C GLU A 307 -3.65 -3.19 -15.17
N ARG A 308 -3.61 -4.53 -15.20
CA ARG A 308 -2.54 -5.26 -14.55
C ARG A 308 -1.23 -4.95 -15.31
N ILE A 309 -0.11 -4.99 -14.61
CA ILE A 309 1.21 -5.02 -15.22
C ILE A 309 1.92 -6.35 -14.96
N ARG A 310 2.99 -6.59 -15.70
CA ARG A 310 3.82 -7.77 -15.51
C ARG A 310 4.49 -7.75 -14.15
N THR A 311 4.31 -8.82 -13.38
CA THR A 311 4.82 -8.95 -11.99
C THR A 311 5.72 -10.16 -11.78
N LYS A 312 5.82 -11.01 -12.82
CA LYS A 312 6.62 -12.24 -12.84
C LYS A 312 7.43 -12.32 -14.14
N PHE A 313 8.62 -12.92 -14.06
CA PHE A 313 9.43 -13.18 -15.26
C PHE A 313 8.76 -14.18 -16.21
N LEU A 314 8.04 -15.16 -15.66
CA LEU A 314 7.20 -16.09 -16.41
C LEU A 314 5.76 -15.79 -15.99
N ASP A 315 5.08 -14.95 -16.76
CA ASP A 315 3.71 -14.53 -16.49
C ASP A 315 2.80 -15.03 -17.62
N PRO A 316 1.88 -15.98 -17.38
CA PRO A 316 1.01 -16.52 -18.42
C PRO A 316 -0.01 -15.50 -18.96
N TYR A 317 -0.10 -14.32 -18.37
CA TYR A 317 -0.95 -13.22 -18.84
C TYR A 317 -0.22 -12.24 -19.78
N TYR A 318 1.11 -12.37 -19.93
CA TYR A 318 1.95 -11.55 -20.80
C TYR A 318 2.88 -12.46 -21.61
N ASP A 319 2.41 -12.86 -22.80
CA ASP A 319 3.19 -13.60 -23.82
C ASP A 319 3.93 -12.65 -24.78
#